data_AF-A0A059SPK4-F1
#
_entry.id   AF-A0A059SPK4-F1
#
_cell.length_a   1.000
_cell.length_b   1.000
_cell.length_c   1.000
_cell.angle_alpha   90.00
_cell.angle_beta   90.00
_cell.angle_gamma   90.00
#
_symmetry.space_group_name_H-M   'P 1'
#
loop_
_entity.id
_entity.type
_entity.pdbx_description
1 polymer ?
#
loop_
_entity_poly.entity_id
_entity_poly.type
_entity_poly.pdbx_seq_one_letter_code
_entity_poly.pdbx_strand_id
1 'polypeptide(L)'
;MMLNFFDQFMSPVYLGIPLLALALALPWVLYPTPSPQWINNRLLTLQNWFINRFTHQLLLPLNQPGHKWALLLTSLMILLITLNVLGLLPYTFTPTTQLSLNLGLAVPLWLATVIIGMRNQPTHSLAHLLPEGSPTLLIPVLIIIETVSLLIRPLALGVRLTANLTAGHLLIQLVATATITLLPIMPTVAILTAGLLFFLTLLEVAVAMIQAYVLVLLLSLYLQENV
;
A
#
# COMPACT_ATOMS: atom_id res chain seq x y z
N MET A 1 19.78 -25.90 10.38
CA MET A 1 20.20 -24.97 9.30
C MET A 1 19.72 -23.60 9.67
N MET A 2 20.61 -22.62 9.82
CA MET A 2 20.24 -21.20 9.90
C MET A 2 19.76 -20.78 8.50
N LEU A 3 18.52 -21.13 8.15
CA LEU A 3 17.84 -20.39 7.09
C LEU A 3 17.70 -18.98 7.63
N ASN A 4 18.33 -18.01 6.95
CA ASN A 4 18.19 -16.64 7.34
C ASN A 4 16.71 -16.29 7.18
N PHE A 5 16.08 -15.77 8.25
CA PHE A 5 14.69 -15.29 8.21
C PHE A 5 14.44 -14.29 7.06
N PHE A 6 15.50 -13.68 6.54
CA PHE A 6 15.47 -12.73 5.43
C PHE A 6 15.51 -13.37 4.04
N ASP A 7 15.78 -14.67 3.90
CA ASP A 7 15.85 -15.33 2.58
C ASP A 7 14.50 -15.25 1.83
N GLN A 8 13.38 -15.16 2.55
CA GLN A 8 12.06 -14.98 1.96
C GLN A 8 11.87 -13.63 1.23
N PHE A 9 12.63 -12.61 1.61
CA PHE A 9 12.57 -11.28 0.98
C PHE A 9 13.53 -11.14 -0.19
N MET A 10 14.44 -12.09 -0.39
CA MET A 10 15.34 -12.06 -1.52
C MET A 10 14.55 -12.29 -2.81
N SER A 11 14.78 -11.43 -3.80
CA SER A 11 14.10 -11.53 -5.09
C SER A 11 14.39 -12.90 -5.73
N PRO A 12 13.38 -13.72 -6.05
CA PRO A 12 13.60 -15.01 -6.65
C PRO A 12 14.15 -14.83 -8.07
N VAL A 13 15.35 -15.37 -8.31
CA VAL A 13 15.98 -15.44 -9.63
C VAL A 13 16.03 -16.90 -10.03
N TYR A 14 15.39 -17.25 -11.15
CA TYR A 14 15.48 -18.58 -11.74
C TYR A 14 16.17 -18.48 -13.08
N LEU A 15 17.21 -19.30 -13.30
CA LEU A 15 18.01 -19.31 -14.55
C LEU A 15 18.51 -17.90 -14.97
N GLY A 16 18.85 -17.04 -14.01
CA GLY A 16 19.34 -15.67 -14.27
C GLY A 16 18.25 -14.65 -14.61
N ILE A 17 16.97 -15.04 -14.67
CA ILE A 17 15.85 -14.13 -14.90
C ILE A 17 15.17 -13.78 -13.56
N PRO A 18 15.03 -12.48 -13.22
CA PRO A 18 14.29 -12.07 -12.02
C PRO A 18 12.80 -12.33 -12.21
N LEU A 19 12.20 -13.15 -11.33
CA LEU A 19 10.77 -13.49 -11.36
C LEU A 19 9.87 -12.36 -10.81
N LEU A 20 10.45 -11.21 -10.46
CA LEU A 20 9.72 -10.04 -9.93
C LEU A 20 8.64 -9.56 -10.91
N ALA A 21 8.95 -9.50 -12.21
CA ALA A 21 7.99 -9.05 -13.22
C ALA A 21 6.78 -10.00 -13.33
N LEU A 22 7.02 -11.31 -13.20
CA LEU A 22 5.95 -12.31 -13.17
C LEU A 22 5.07 -12.10 -11.93
N ALA A 23 5.68 -11.94 -10.75
CA ALA A 23 4.95 -11.70 -9.50
C ALA A 23 4.07 -10.44 -9.55
N LEU A 24 4.53 -9.38 -10.25
CA LEU A 24 3.76 -8.15 -10.46
C LEU A 24 2.62 -8.32 -11.46
N ALA A 25 2.77 -9.16 -12.49
CA ALA A 25 1.77 -9.34 -13.54
C ALA A 25 0.67 -10.35 -13.16
N LEU A 26 0.98 -11.35 -12.32
CA LEU A 26 0.05 -12.41 -11.94
C LEU A 26 -1.31 -11.94 -11.35
N PRO A 27 -1.39 -10.89 -10.51
CA PRO A 27 -2.68 -10.41 -9.99
C PRO A 27 -3.69 -10.02 -11.07
N TRP A 28 -3.22 -9.66 -12.28
CA TRP A 28 -4.11 -9.31 -13.38
C TRP A 28 -5.00 -10.49 -13.81
N VAL A 29 -4.52 -11.72 -13.67
CA VAL A 29 -5.28 -12.94 -14.02
C VAL A 29 -6.50 -13.14 -13.11
N LEU A 30 -6.48 -12.59 -11.88
CA LEU A 30 -7.61 -12.68 -10.95
C LEU A 30 -8.81 -11.81 -11.34
N TYR A 31 -8.63 -10.87 -12.27
CA TYR A 31 -9.68 -9.99 -12.77
C TYR A 31 -10.06 -10.39 -14.21
N PRO A 32 -11.05 -11.29 -14.38
CA PRO A 32 -11.49 -11.67 -15.71
C PRO A 32 -12.06 -10.46 -16.47
N THR A 33 -11.86 -10.47 -17.79
CA THR A 33 -12.40 -9.42 -18.66
C THR A 33 -13.93 -9.35 -18.55
N PRO A 34 -14.53 -8.15 -18.46
CA PRO A 34 -15.98 -8.02 -18.35
C PRO A 34 -16.64 -8.59 -19.62
N SER A 35 -17.64 -9.46 -19.43
CA SER A 35 -18.49 -9.93 -20.52
C SER A 35 -19.46 -8.84 -20.99
N PRO A 36 -19.81 -8.80 -22.29
CA PRO A 36 -20.81 -7.86 -22.83
C PRO A 36 -22.26 -8.20 -22.43
N GLN A 37 -22.45 -9.24 -21.61
CA GLN A 37 -23.77 -9.69 -21.15
C GLN A 37 -24.28 -8.79 -20.03
N TRP A 38 -25.60 -8.59 -19.95
CA TRP A 38 -26.21 -7.78 -18.88
C TRP A 38 -26.13 -8.48 -17.51
N ILE A 39 -26.21 -9.82 -17.51
CA ILE A 39 -26.03 -10.65 -16.32
C ILE A 39 -24.68 -11.33 -16.44
N ASN A 40 -23.74 -10.93 -15.60
CA ASN A 40 -22.39 -11.49 -15.54
C ASN A 40 -22.28 -12.62 -14.50
N ASN A 41 -21.12 -13.29 -14.49
CA ASN A 41 -20.77 -14.26 -13.45
C ASN A 41 -20.78 -13.63 -12.04
N ARG A 42 -21.09 -14.45 -11.03
CA ARG A 42 -21.14 -14.02 -9.60
C ARG A 42 -19.84 -13.34 -9.14
N LEU A 43 -18.69 -13.79 -9.64
CA LEU A 43 -17.40 -13.19 -9.32
C LEU A 43 -17.30 -11.76 -9.88
N LEU A 44 -17.65 -11.58 -11.16
CA LEU A 44 -17.63 -10.28 -11.83
C LEU A 44 -18.63 -9.30 -11.19
N THR A 45 -19.81 -9.77 -10.78
CA THR A 45 -20.78 -8.89 -10.10
C THR A 45 -20.29 -8.43 -8.73
N LEU A 46 -19.67 -9.32 -7.95
CA LEU A 46 -19.06 -8.97 -6.66
C LEU A 46 -17.87 -8.02 -6.84
N GLN A 47 -16.99 -8.28 -7.81
CA GLN A 47 -15.86 -7.40 -8.13
C GLN A 47 -16.33 -6.01 -8.57
N ASN A 48 -17.30 -5.94 -9.49
CA ASN A 48 -17.85 -4.65 -9.94
C ASN A 48 -18.56 -3.91 -8.80
N TRP A 49 -19.28 -4.62 -7.94
CA TRP A 49 -19.92 -4.01 -6.77
C TRP A 49 -18.90 -3.44 -5.80
N PHE A 50 -17.83 -4.18 -5.51
CA PHE A 50 -16.71 -3.72 -4.70
C PHE A 50 -16.10 -2.47 -5.31
N ILE A 51 -15.63 -2.54 -6.57
CA ILE A 51 -14.98 -1.42 -7.26
C ILE A 51 -15.87 -0.17 -7.25
N ASN A 52 -17.16 -0.29 -7.56
CA ASN A 52 -18.10 0.84 -7.56
C ASN A 52 -18.31 1.46 -6.17
N ARG A 53 -18.36 0.65 -5.11
CA ARG A 53 -18.48 1.17 -3.73
C ARG A 53 -17.23 1.92 -3.31
N PHE A 54 -16.06 1.39 -3.64
CA PHE A 54 -14.79 2.05 -3.35
C PHE A 54 -14.58 3.32 -4.16
N THR A 55 -14.87 3.31 -5.47
CA THR A 55 -14.76 4.51 -6.30
C THR A 55 -15.64 5.62 -5.75
N HIS A 56 -16.88 5.29 -5.37
CA HIS A 56 -17.79 6.25 -4.75
C HIS A 56 -17.21 6.81 -3.45
N GLN A 57 -16.74 5.96 -2.53
CA GLN A 57 -16.17 6.42 -1.25
C GLN A 57 -14.93 7.30 -1.43
N LEU A 58 -14.03 6.95 -2.35
CA LEU A 58 -12.83 7.72 -2.63
C LEU A 58 -13.13 9.07 -3.31
N LEU A 59 -14.21 9.16 -4.09
CA LEU A 59 -14.56 10.37 -4.85
C LEU A 59 -15.45 11.34 -4.09
N LEU A 60 -16.14 10.91 -3.02
CA LEU A 60 -16.98 11.78 -2.19
C LEU A 60 -16.31 13.10 -1.73
N PRO A 61 -15.05 13.10 -1.26
CA PRO A 61 -14.39 14.34 -0.85
C PRO A 61 -13.77 15.14 -2.01
N LEU A 62 -13.69 14.58 -3.23
CA LEU A 62 -12.93 15.17 -4.33
C LEU A 62 -13.77 16.16 -5.16
N ASN A 63 -13.14 17.28 -5.54
CA ASN A 63 -13.71 18.23 -6.49
C ASN A 63 -13.80 17.64 -7.92
N GLN A 64 -14.65 18.25 -8.75
CA GLN A 64 -14.89 17.85 -10.16
C GLN A 64 -13.62 17.60 -11.01
N PRO A 65 -12.52 18.39 -10.91
CA PRO A 65 -11.33 18.12 -11.71
C PRO A 65 -10.61 16.83 -11.26
N GLY A 66 -10.74 16.48 -9.97
CA GLY A 66 -10.17 15.27 -9.39
C GLY A 66 -10.85 13.98 -9.82
N HIS A 67 -12.09 14.03 -10.31
CA HIS A 67 -12.75 12.83 -10.82
C HIS A 67 -12.05 12.21 -12.04
N LYS A 68 -11.26 12.97 -12.80
CA LYS A 68 -10.42 12.44 -13.89
C LYS A 68 -9.38 11.42 -13.39
N TRP A 69 -8.98 11.53 -12.12
CA TRP A 69 -8.00 10.65 -11.48
C TRP A 69 -8.62 9.38 -10.89
N ALA A 70 -9.94 9.25 -10.91
CA ALA A 70 -10.64 8.10 -10.34
C ALA A 70 -10.12 6.77 -10.88
N LEU A 71 -9.93 6.65 -12.20
CA LEU A 71 -9.45 5.41 -12.82
C LEU A 71 -8.05 5.02 -12.31
N LEU A 72 -7.16 5.99 -12.17
CA LEU A 72 -5.79 5.75 -11.74
C LEU A 72 -5.72 5.39 -10.25
N LEU A 73 -6.46 6.11 -9.39
CA LEU A 73 -6.52 5.80 -7.95
C LEU A 73 -7.14 4.43 -7.69
N THR A 74 -8.18 4.07 -8.44
CA THR A 74 -8.90 2.81 -8.24
C THR A 74 -8.13 1.61 -8.77
N SER A 75 -7.46 1.73 -9.92
CA SER A 75 -6.57 0.68 -10.43
C SER A 75 -5.38 0.43 -9.51
N LEU A 76 -4.79 1.50 -8.95
CA LEU A 76 -3.69 1.38 -8.00
C LEU A 76 -4.14 0.70 -6.70
N MET A 77 -5.31 1.06 -6.18
CA MET A 77 -5.88 0.43 -4.99
C MET A 77 -6.06 -1.07 -5.19
N ILE A 78 -6.66 -1.47 -6.32
CA ILE A 78 -6.91 -2.88 -6.66
C ILE A 78 -5.58 -3.64 -6.77
N LEU A 79 -4.58 -3.05 -7.41
CA LEU A 79 -3.26 -3.65 -7.55
C LEU A 79 -2.57 -3.86 -6.19
N LEU A 80 -2.58 -2.86 -5.31
CA LEU A 80 -1.95 -2.98 -4.00
C LEU A 80 -2.69 -3.95 -3.07
N ILE A 81 -4.03 -3.92 -3.07
CA ILE A 81 -4.84 -4.87 -2.28
C ILE A 81 -4.51 -6.30 -2.70
N THR A 82 -4.53 -6.58 -4.00
CA THR A 82 -4.28 -7.94 -4.49
C THR A 82 -2.86 -8.41 -4.22
N LEU A 83 -1.85 -7.58 -4.45
CA LEU A 83 -0.46 -7.93 -4.15
C LEU A 83 -0.23 -8.22 -2.66
N ASN A 84 -0.81 -7.41 -1.77
CA ASN A 84 -0.64 -7.60 -0.34
C ASN A 84 -1.35 -8.85 0.16
N VAL A 85 -2.58 -9.10 -0.30
CA VAL A 85 -3.37 -10.28 0.12
C VAL A 85 -2.82 -11.58 -0.44
N LEU A 86 -2.45 -11.63 -1.73
CA LEU A 86 -1.73 -12.78 -2.32
C LEU A 86 -0.43 -13.06 -1.57
N GLY A 87 0.18 -11.99 -1.06
CA GLY A 87 1.42 -12.03 -0.32
C GLY A 87 1.41 -12.82 0.97
N LEU A 88 0.26 -12.88 1.64
CA LEU A 88 0.10 -13.57 2.91
C LEU A 88 -0.02 -15.09 2.76
N LEU A 89 -0.10 -15.59 1.53
CA LEU A 89 -0.12 -17.02 1.28
C LEU A 89 1.23 -17.65 1.67
N PRO A 90 1.22 -18.92 2.13
CA PRO A 90 2.45 -19.58 2.51
C PRO A 90 3.38 -19.73 1.30
N TYR A 91 4.67 -19.42 1.51
CA TYR A 91 5.74 -19.51 0.51
C TYR A 91 5.59 -18.61 -0.72
N THR A 92 4.74 -17.58 -0.68
CA THR A 92 4.66 -16.59 -1.76
C THR A 92 5.62 -15.43 -1.53
N PHE A 93 6.32 -15.02 -2.59
CA PHE A 93 7.14 -13.82 -2.59
C PHE A 93 6.27 -12.57 -2.81
N THR A 94 6.38 -11.60 -1.91
CA THR A 94 5.67 -10.31 -1.97
C THR A 94 6.54 -9.22 -2.58
N PRO A 95 6.24 -8.72 -3.79
CA PRO A 95 7.02 -7.63 -4.37
C PRO A 95 6.89 -6.32 -3.57
N THR A 96 5.81 -6.13 -2.81
CA THR A 96 5.55 -4.95 -1.98
C THR A 96 6.40 -4.86 -0.71
N THR A 97 7.16 -5.91 -0.37
CA THR A 97 8.16 -5.83 0.71
C THR A 97 9.42 -5.06 0.30
N GLN A 98 9.70 -4.99 -1.01
CA GLN A 98 10.83 -4.27 -1.54
C GLN A 98 10.54 -2.78 -1.58
N LEU A 99 11.37 -2.00 -0.86
CA LEU A 99 11.23 -0.54 -0.78
C LEU A 99 11.36 0.13 -2.15
N SER A 100 12.17 -0.45 -3.04
CA SER A 100 12.33 0.03 -4.42
C SER A 100 11.01 0.07 -5.19
N LEU A 101 10.15 -0.96 -5.03
CA LEU A 101 8.85 -1.01 -5.71
C LEU A 101 7.90 0.06 -5.16
N ASN A 102 7.78 0.16 -3.84
CA ASN A 102 6.83 1.08 -3.21
C ASN A 102 7.22 2.53 -3.43
N LEU A 103 8.52 2.87 -3.35
CA LEU A 103 9.00 4.21 -3.70
C LEU A 103 8.85 4.49 -5.21
N GLY A 104 9.09 3.48 -6.06
CA GLY A 104 8.88 3.57 -7.50
C GLY A 104 7.43 3.86 -7.90
N LEU A 105 6.45 3.44 -7.09
CA LEU A 105 5.04 3.80 -7.26
C LEU A 105 4.71 5.15 -6.61
N ALA A 106 5.13 5.36 -5.35
CA ALA A 106 4.72 6.52 -4.56
C ALA A 106 5.30 7.85 -5.06
N VAL A 107 6.59 7.88 -5.43
CA VAL A 107 7.26 9.12 -5.82
C VAL A 107 6.69 9.71 -7.12
N PRO A 108 6.52 8.95 -8.22
CA PRO A 108 5.96 9.51 -9.45
C PRO A 108 4.51 10.00 -9.29
N LEU A 109 3.70 9.29 -8.51
CA LEU A 109 2.30 9.67 -8.27
C LEU A 109 2.17 10.95 -7.46
N TRP A 110 2.98 11.06 -6.40
CA TRP A 110 3.06 12.28 -5.61
C TRP A 110 3.62 13.44 -6.43
N LEU A 111 4.65 13.20 -7.24
CA LEU A 111 5.24 14.23 -8.09
C LEU A 111 4.21 14.72 -9.12
N ALA A 112 3.39 13.81 -9.67
CA ALA A 112 2.30 14.18 -10.56
C ALA A 112 1.26 15.09 -9.89
N THR A 113 0.86 14.83 -8.63
CA THR A 113 -0.10 15.71 -7.93
C THR A 113 0.49 17.09 -7.65
N VAL A 114 1.76 17.17 -7.26
CA VAL A 114 2.47 18.46 -7.05
C VAL A 114 2.58 19.25 -8.35
N ILE A 115 2.97 18.63 -9.46
CA ILE A 115 3.05 19.31 -10.77
C ILE A 115 1.69 19.88 -11.18
N ILE A 116 0.61 19.13 -10.95
CA ILE A 116 -0.75 19.57 -11.30
C ILE A 116 -1.16 20.78 -10.48
N GLY A 117 -0.86 20.79 -9.18
CA GLY A 117 -1.13 21.95 -8.33
C GLY A 117 -0.35 23.19 -8.75
N MET A 118 0.95 23.03 -9.00
CA MET A 118 1.79 24.12 -9.50
C MET A 118 1.31 24.66 -10.85
N ARG A 119 0.80 23.80 -11.74
CA ARG A 119 0.31 24.22 -13.06
C ARG A 119 -1.05 24.92 -13.00
N ASN A 120 -1.97 24.43 -12.17
CA ASN A 120 -3.34 24.95 -12.15
C ASN A 120 -3.44 26.24 -11.32
N GLN A 121 -2.79 26.31 -10.16
CA GLN A 121 -2.86 27.45 -9.24
C GLN A 121 -1.52 27.69 -8.53
N PRO A 122 -0.52 28.28 -9.20
CA PRO A 122 0.80 28.48 -8.62
C PRO A 122 0.77 29.35 -7.36
N THR A 123 -0.06 30.40 -7.34
CA THR A 123 -0.20 31.31 -6.20
C THR A 123 -0.79 30.64 -4.96
N HIS A 124 -1.84 29.82 -5.13
CA HIS A 124 -2.45 29.09 -4.02
C HIS A 124 -1.53 27.97 -3.50
N SER A 125 -0.83 27.26 -4.40
CA SER A 125 0.12 26.22 -4.01
C SER A 125 1.30 26.77 -3.21
N LEU A 126 1.80 27.97 -3.54
CA LEU A 126 2.85 28.64 -2.78
C LEU A 126 2.32 29.28 -1.49
N ALA A 127 1.07 29.75 -1.49
CA ALA A 127 0.42 30.27 -0.28
C ALA A 127 0.25 29.18 0.78
N HIS A 128 0.00 27.92 0.40
CA HIS A 128 -0.10 26.81 1.35
C HIS A 128 1.20 26.57 2.15
N LEU A 129 2.36 27.00 1.64
CA LEU A 129 3.61 26.92 2.38
C LEU A 129 3.65 27.83 3.61
N LEU A 130 2.72 28.80 3.72
CA LEU A 130 2.57 29.65 4.89
C LEU A 130 1.16 29.45 5.51
N PRO A 131 1.06 29.03 6.78
CA PRO A 131 -0.17 29.07 7.53
C PRO A 131 -0.54 30.52 7.82
N GLU A 132 -1.81 30.81 7.61
CA GLU A 132 -2.41 32.11 7.84
C GLU A 132 -2.19 32.58 9.29
N GLY A 133 -1.74 33.82 9.46
CA GLY A 133 -1.55 34.44 10.78
C GLY A 133 -0.22 34.16 11.48
N SER A 134 0.82 33.67 10.78
CA SER A 134 2.15 33.49 11.38
C SER A 134 2.88 34.83 11.63
N PRO A 135 3.55 35.01 12.79
CA PRO A 135 4.31 36.22 13.08
C PRO A 135 5.53 36.33 12.16
N THR A 136 5.83 37.54 11.70
CA THR A 136 6.81 37.83 10.63
C THR A 136 8.21 37.29 10.87
N LEU A 137 8.64 37.12 12.12
CA LEU A 137 9.95 36.58 12.48
C LEU A 137 10.08 35.06 12.23
N LEU A 138 8.98 34.30 12.36
CA LEU A 138 9.00 32.83 12.25
C LEU A 138 8.78 32.32 10.81
N ILE A 139 8.40 33.20 9.89
CA ILE A 139 8.09 32.85 8.50
C ILE A 139 9.21 32.04 7.81
N PRO A 140 10.50 32.43 7.86
CA PRO A 140 11.54 31.70 7.12
C PRO A 140 11.75 30.27 7.62
N VAL A 141 11.64 30.05 8.94
CA VAL A 141 11.81 28.73 9.55
C VAL A 141 10.64 27.82 9.18
N LEU A 142 9.42 28.37 9.17
CA LEU A 142 8.23 27.59 8.90
C LEU A 142 8.15 27.12 7.44
N ILE A 143 8.56 27.96 6.48
CA ILE A 143 8.65 27.56 5.07
C ILE A 143 9.62 26.37 4.89
N ILE A 144 10.76 26.37 5.60
CA ILE A 144 11.71 25.25 5.56
C ILE A 144 11.07 23.97 6.11
N ILE A 145 10.32 24.06 7.21
CA ILE A 145 9.66 22.89 7.80
C ILE A 145 8.57 22.35 6.87
N GLU A 146 7.76 23.21 6.26
CA GLU A 146 6.68 22.78 5.37
C GLU A 146 7.22 22.17 4.06
N THR A 147 8.29 22.75 3.50
CA THR A 147 8.97 22.15 2.33
C THR A 147 9.56 20.77 2.64
N VAL A 148 10.14 20.59 3.83
CA VAL A 148 10.63 19.28 4.28
C VAL A 148 9.46 18.31 4.52
N SER A 149 8.37 18.75 5.15
CA SER A 149 7.14 17.96 5.37
C SER A 149 6.56 17.45 4.05
N LEU A 150 6.49 18.31 3.04
CA LEU A 150 6.02 17.99 1.70
C LEU A 150 6.89 16.91 1.03
N LEU A 151 8.22 16.96 1.21
CA LEU A 151 9.16 15.95 0.68
C LEU A 151 9.16 14.62 1.45
N ILE A 152 8.95 14.63 2.77
CA ILE A 152 8.90 13.41 3.59
C ILE A 152 7.65 12.58 3.28
N ARG A 153 6.57 13.23 2.86
CA ARG A 153 5.25 12.63 2.60
C ARG A 153 5.28 11.38 1.68
N PRO A 154 5.82 11.40 0.45
CA PRO A 154 5.90 10.21 -0.40
C PRO A 154 6.82 9.13 0.17
N LEU A 155 7.89 9.53 0.85
CA LEU A 155 8.82 8.60 1.48
C LEU A 155 8.16 7.86 2.66
N ALA A 156 7.41 8.58 3.50
CA ALA A 156 6.66 8.02 4.61
C ALA A 156 5.59 7.02 4.14
N LEU A 157 4.91 7.29 3.01
CA LEU A 157 3.93 6.37 2.43
C LEU A 157 4.58 5.05 1.98
N GLY A 158 5.68 5.14 1.23
CA GLY A 158 6.40 3.97 0.72
C GLY A 158 6.98 3.11 1.83
N VAL A 159 7.62 3.75 2.83
CA VAL A 159 8.17 3.07 4.01
C VAL A 159 7.07 2.42 4.85
N ARG A 160 5.90 3.04 5.00
CA ARG A 160 4.79 2.47 5.78
C ARG A 160 4.32 1.14 5.19
N LEU A 161 4.21 1.04 3.86
CA LEU A 161 3.82 -0.20 3.19
C LEU A 161 4.87 -1.30 3.38
N THR A 162 6.15 -0.99 3.17
CA THR A 162 7.21 -1.99 3.33
C THR A 162 7.35 -2.43 4.77
N ALA A 163 7.37 -1.49 5.72
CA ALA A 163 7.63 -1.78 7.12
C ALA A 163 6.55 -2.68 7.71
N ASN A 164 5.28 -2.40 7.42
CA ASN A 164 4.17 -3.20 7.95
C ASN A 164 4.22 -4.63 7.41
N LEU A 165 4.38 -4.83 6.10
CA LEU A 165 4.40 -6.16 5.50
C LEU A 165 5.68 -6.93 5.88
N THR A 166 6.86 -6.31 5.83
CA THR A 166 8.12 -6.98 6.22
C THR A 166 8.11 -7.38 7.68
N ALA A 167 7.69 -6.48 8.59
CA ALA A 167 7.61 -6.77 10.01
C ALA A 167 6.56 -7.83 10.31
N GLY A 168 5.38 -7.78 9.68
CA GLY A 168 4.32 -8.78 9.83
C GLY A 168 4.78 -10.18 9.45
N HIS A 169 5.40 -10.32 8.26
CA HIS A 169 5.95 -11.60 7.80
C HIS A 169 7.07 -12.13 8.73
N LEU A 170 7.97 -11.27 9.20
CA LEU A 170 9.01 -11.65 10.17
C LEU A 170 8.40 -12.10 11.50
N LEU A 171 7.40 -11.38 12.02
CA LEU A 171 6.71 -11.74 13.26
C LEU A 171 6.01 -13.09 13.15
N ILE A 172 5.29 -13.34 12.06
CA ILE A 172 4.64 -14.63 11.80
C ILE A 172 5.68 -15.76 11.78
N GLN A 173 6.81 -15.56 11.10
CA GLN A 173 7.86 -16.58 11.00
C GLN A 173 8.54 -16.84 12.36
N LEU A 174 8.84 -15.80 13.14
CA LEU A 174 9.43 -15.94 14.48
C LEU A 174 8.49 -16.72 15.41
N VAL A 175 7.20 -16.36 15.44
CA VAL A 175 6.21 -17.09 16.25
C VAL A 175 6.02 -18.51 15.76
N ALA A 176 6.00 -18.75 14.44
CA ALA A 176 5.92 -20.10 13.87
C ALA A 176 7.11 -20.98 14.24
N THR A 177 8.34 -20.44 14.21
CA THR A 177 9.51 -21.20 14.66
C THR A 177 9.48 -21.48 16.16
N ALA A 178 9.02 -20.51 16.96
CA ALA A 178 8.82 -20.72 18.40
C ALA A 178 7.78 -21.82 18.67
N THR A 179 6.64 -21.85 17.96
CA THR A 179 5.62 -22.88 18.15
C THR A 179 6.13 -24.27 17.81
N ILE A 180 6.87 -24.41 16.71
CA ILE A 180 7.45 -25.70 16.26
C ILE A 180 8.49 -26.20 17.26
N THR A 181 9.35 -25.32 17.79
CA THR A 181 10.40 -25.69 18.76
C THR A 181 9.84 -26.02 20.15
N LEU A 182 8.75 -25.37 20.56
CA LEU A 182 8.10 -25.61 21.86
C LEU A 182 7.20 -26.85 21.87
N LEU A 183 6.70 -27.28 20.71
CA LEU A 183 5.82 -28.44 20.57
C LEU A 183 6.35 -29.72 21.24
N PRO A 184 7.63 -30.13 21.07
CA PRO A 184 8.16 -31.32 21.75
C PRO A 184 8.52 -31.10 23.24
N ILE A 185 8.72 -29.85 23.70
CA ILE A 185 9.22 -29.56 25.06
C ILE A 185 8.06 -29.27 26.02
N MET A 186 7.13 -28.40 25.63
CA MET A 186 6.01 -27.94 26.46
C MET A 186 4.73 -27.81 25.61
N PRO A 187 3.95 -28.88 25.44
CA PRO A 187 2.83 -28.89 24.49
C PRO A 187 1.69 -27.93 24.88
N THR A 188 1.48 -27.67 26.17
CA THR A 188 0.49 -26.71 26.65
C THR A 188 0.82 -25.28 26.23
N VAL A 189 2.08 -24.88 26.32
CA VAL A 189 2.57 -23.56 25.89
C VAL A 189 2.54 -23.47 24.35
N ALA A 190 2.89 -24.55 23.65
CA ALA A 190 2.84 -24.59 22.20
C ALA A 190 1.44 -24.30 21.64
N ILE A 191 0.39 -24.87 22.25
CA ILE A 191 -1.01 -24.61 21.88
C ILE A 191 -1.38 -23.13 22.06
N LEU A 192 -0.96 -22.50 23.16
CA LEU A 192 -1.17 -21.08 23.39
C LEU A 192 -0.48 -20.23 22.30
N THR A 193 0.78 -20.53 21.98
CA THR A 193 1.52 -19.83 20.93
C THR A 193 0.92 -20.04 19.54
N ALA A 194 0.32 -21.21 19.27
CA ALA A 194 -0.39 -21.47 18.02
C ALA A 194 -1.68 -20.64 17.92
N GLY A 195 -2.39 -20.46 19.04
CA GLY A 195 -3.51 -19.52 19.13
C GLY A 195 -3.08 -18.09 18.82
N LEU A 196 -1.95 -17.65 19.38
CA LEU A 196 -1.37 -16.34 19.08
C LEU A 196 -1.02 -16.18 17.60
N LEU A 197 -0.42 -17.20 16.98
CA LEU A 197 -0.12 -17.20 15.54
C LEU A 197 -1.39 -17.03 14.70
N PHE A 198 -2.48 -17.71 15.04
CA PHE A 198 -3.76 -17.54 14.37
C PHE A 198 -4.26 -16.08 14.45
N PHE A 199 -4.24 -15.47 15.63
CA PHE A 199 -4.63 -14.07 15.78
C PHE A 199 -3.71 -13.11 15.02
N LEU A 200 -2.39 -13.34 15.00
CA LEU A 200 -1.46 -12.54 14.21
C LEU A 200 -1.75 -12.63 12.71
N THR A 201 -2.06 -13.81 12.18
CA THR A 201 -2.41 -13.93 10.75
C THR A 201 -3.68 -13.15 10.41
N LEU A 202 -4.68 -13.13 11.29
CA LEU A 202 -5.91 -12.36 11.10
C LEU A 202 -5.61 -10.85 11.12
N LEU A 203 -4.79 -10.40 12.08
CA LEU A 203 -4.33 -9.02 12.15
C LEU A 203 -3.60 -8.61 10.87
N GLU A 204 -2.70 -9.45 10.37
CA GLU A 204 -1.92 -9.13 9.18
C GLU A 204 -2.80 -9.04 7.92
N VAL A 205 -3.81 -9.90 7.78
CA VAL A 205 -4.82 -9.77 6.71
C VAL A 205 -5.55 -8.43 6.79
N ALA A 206 -5.92 -7.99 8.00
CA ALA A 206 -6.55 -6.68 8.17
C ALA A 206 -5.59 -5.53 7.82
N VAL A 207 -4.33 -5.60 8.28
CA VAL A 207 -3.30 -4.59 7.99
C VAL A 207 -3.02 -4.51 6.49
N ALA A 208 -2.90 -5.64 5.79
CA ALA A 208 -2.68 -5.70 4.35
C ALA A 208 -3.77 -4.97 3.55
N MET A 209 -5.04 -5.14 3.94
CA MET A 209 -6.18 -4.46 3.33
C MET A 209 -6.21 -2.96 3.64
N ILE A 210 -6.04 -2.59 4.92
CA ILE A 210 -6.10 -1.20 5.37
C ILE A 210 -4.97 -0.38 4.76
N GLN A 211 -3.77 -0.95 4.65
CA GLN A 211 -2.60 -0.22 4.22
C GLN A 211 -2.69 0.22 2.75
N ALA A 212 -3.23 -0.63 1.87
CA ALA A 212 -3.49 -0.25 0.48
C ALA A 212 -4.54 0.88 0.38
N TYR A 213 -5.59 0.82 1.21
CA TYR A 213 -6.60 1.87 1.29
C TYR A 213 -6.03 3.21 1.78
N VAL A 214 -5.25 3.20 2.86
CA VAL A 214 -4.65 4.41 3.45
C VAL A 214 -3.73 5.12 2.46
N LEU A 215 -2.96 4.37 1.65
CA LEU A 215 -2.11 4.99 0.61
C LEU A 215 -2.96 5.74 -0.42
N VAL A 216 -4.02 5.13 -0.93
CA VAL A 216 -4.87 5.72 -1.97
C VAL A 216 -5.65 6.91 -1.42
N LEU A 217 -6.14 6.80 -0.19
CA LEU A 217 -6.84 7.89 0.49
C LEU A 217 -5.92 9.09 0.70
N LEU A 218 -4.69 8.90 1.18
CA LEU A 218 -3.74 10.01 1.34
C LEU A 218 -3.40 10.63 -0.01
N LEU A 219 -3.21 9.84 -1.07
CA LEU A 219 -2.99 10.35 -2.41
C LEU A 219 -4.18 11.17 -2.94
N SER A 220 -5.42 10.74 -2.63
CA SER A 220 -6.62 11.51 -2.99
C SER A 220 -6.71 12.84 -2.23
N LEU A 221 -6.36 12.87 -0.94
CA LEU A 221 -6.32 14.11 -0.16
C LEU A 221 -5.24 15.07 -0.69
N TYR A 222 -4.08 14.56 -1.08
CA TYR A 222 -3.04 15.39 -1.71
C TYR A 222 -3.45 15.90 -3.08
N LEU A 223 -4.29 15.16 -3.79
CA LEU A 223 -4.88 15.66 -5.02
C LEU A 223 -5.87 16.79 -4.70
N GLN A 224 -6.70 16.64 -3.67
CA GLN A 224 -7.65 17.67 -3.24
C GLN A 224 -6.98 18.96 -2.78
N GLU A 225 -5.85 18.89 -2.06
CA GLU A 225 -5.06 20.06 -1.65
C GLU A 225 -4.47 20.83 -2.85
N ASN A 226 -4.21 20.12 -3.96
CA ASN A 226 -3.53 20.64 -5.13
C ASN A 226 -4.46 20.93 -6.33
N VAL A 227 -5.78 20.76 -6.22
CA VAL A 227 -6.75 20.93 -7.31
C VAL A 227 -7.79 21.98 -7.00
#